data_AF-A0A7V9IBF4-F1
#
_entry.id   AF-A0A7V9IBF4-F1
#
_cell.length_a   1.000
_cell.length_b   1.000
_cell.length_c   1.000
_cell.angle_alpha   90.00
_cell.angle_beta   90.00
_cell.angle_gamma   90.00
#
_symmetry.space_group_name_H-M   'P 1'
#
loop_
_entity.id
_entity.type
_entity.pdbx_description
1 polymer ?
#
loop_
_entity_poly.entity_id
_entity_poly.type
_entity_poly.pdbx_seq_one_letter_code
_entity_poly.pdbx_strand_id
1 'polypeptide(L)'
;MLDALGLRTDVPWHATIGPSYVTESFHRAHEADSDATLVLNEFGYETDDGFASAVAKRAATLRLLDQLLDDDVPVHALGVQAHLHATNFAQAFEPDGYQRFLSEIADRGLKILITEMDVLDNGLPPEIGVRDQAVADVVGRYLEVALEEPAVASVVSFGLSDRYTWLEEDYQRLDGAPRAAPLQPPTAAQTRARSAEVRLGKSPSTELDLGTAWLLKPSSTSVLKPGHGTHT
;
A
#
# COMPACT_ATOMS: atom_id res chain seq x y z
N MET A 1 -24.50 7.53 4.27
CA MET A 1 -25.41 6.68 3.46
C MET A 1 -24.67 6.32 2.19
N LEU A 2 -24.84 5.10 1.67
CA LEU A 2 -24.18 4.64 0.44
C LEU A 2 -25.20 4.39 -0.67
N ASP A 3 -24.83 4.64 -1.92
CA ASP A 3 -25.61 4.22 -3.10
C ASP A 3 -25.29 2.77 -3.53
N ALA A 4 -25.85 2.33 -4.66
CA ALA A 4 -25.67 0.97 -5.17
C ALA A 4 -24.22 0.65 -5.62
N LEU A 5 -23.42 1.68 -5.92
CA LEU A 5 -22.01 1.59 -6.25
C LEU A 5 -21.10 1.74 -5.02
N GLY A 6 -21.68 1.96 -3.84
CA GLY A 6 -20.93 2.16 -2.60
C GLY A 6 -20.41 3.58 -2.42
N LEU A 7 -20.87 4.54 -3.23
CA LEU A 7 -20.50 5.95 -3.08
C LEU A 7 -21.27 6.60 -1.95
N ARG A 8 -20.62 7.50 -1.22
CA ARG A 8 -21.27 8.28 -0.16
C ARG A 8 -22.25 9.29 -0.76
N THR A 9 -23.48 9.25 -0.28
CA THR A 9 -24.55 10.16 -0.71
C THR A 9 -24.78 11.31 0.28
N ASP A 10 -24.26 11.19 1.50
CA ASP A 10 -24.34 12.17 2.58
C ASP A 10 -23.10 13.07 2.67
N VAL A 11 -22.55 13.46 1.51
CA VAL A 11 -21.41 14.38 1.41
C VAL A 11 -21.77 15.59 0.54
N PRO A 12 -21.15 16.76 0.79
CA PRO A 12 -21.47 17.99 0.04
C PRO A 12 -21.32 17.84 -1.48
N TRP A 13 -20.37 17.01 -1.93
CA TRP A 13 -20.11 16.73 -3.33
C TRP A 13 -21.30 16.06 -4.01
N HIS A 14 -21.81 14.98 -3.42
CA HIS A 14 -23.00 14.31 -3.93
C HIS A 14 -24.23 15.21 -3.86
N ALA A 15 -24.40 15.99 -2.78
CA ALA A 15 -25.53 16.91 -2.65
C ALA A 15 -25.54 18.03 -3.71
N THR A 16 -24.35 18.44 -4.18
CA THR A 16 -24.20 19.57 -5.12
C THR A 16 -24.11 19.13 -6.57
N ILE A 17 -23.32 18.10 -6.86
CA ILE A 17 -23.03 17.61 -8.22
C ILE A 17 -23.97 16.45 -8.59
N GLY A 18 -24.40 15.66 -7.60
CA GLY A 18 -25.16 14.44 -7.81
C GLY A 18 -24.27 13.20 -7.89
N PRO A 19 -24.81 12.07 -8.39
CA PRO A 19 -24.12 10.77 -8.39
C PRO A 19 -22.84 10.76 -9.24
N SER A 20 -22.66 11.70 -10.17
CA SER A 20 -21.47 11.79 -11.02
C SER A 20 -20.27 12.47 -10.35
N TYR A 21 -20.35 12.86 -9.07
CA TYR A 21 -19.31 13.67 -8.43
C TYR A 21 -17.90 13.04 -8.49
N VAL A 22 -17.80 11.71 -8.45
CA VAL A 22 -16.52 10.99 -8.62
C VAL A 22 -16.03 11.09 -10.06
N THR A 23 -16.85 10.70 -11.03
CA THR A 23 -16.56 10.79 -12.47
C THR A 23 -16.08 12.20 -12.86
N GLU A 24 -16.83 13.23 -12.46
CA GLU A 24 -16.48 14.63 -12.73
C GLU A 24 -15.13 15.01 -12.10
N SER A 25 -14.84 14.53 -10.89
CA SER A 25 -13.57 14.83 -10.21
C SER A 25 -12.37 14.27 -10.97
N PHE A 26 -12.47 13.06 -11.51
CA PHE A 26 -11.40 12.45 -12.31
C PHE A 26 -11.19 13.19 -13.64
N HIS A 27 -12.26 13.52 -14.37
CA HIS A 27 -12.12 14.30 -15.60
C HIS A 27 -11.50 15.67 -15.35
N ARG A 28 -11.93 16.38 -14.29
CA ARG A 28 -11.36 17.67 -13.91
C ARG A 28 -9.90 17.57 -13.53
N ALA A 29 -9.51 16.53 -12.80
CA ALA A 29 -8.11 16.29 -12.45
C ALA A 29 -7.26 16.03 -13.71
N HIS A 30 -7.77 15.23 -14.65
CA HIS A 30 -7.07 14.94 -15.90
C HIS A 30 -6.99 16.15 -16.84
N GLU A 31 -8.04 16.98 -16.90
CA GLU A 31 -8.03 18.26 -17.62
C GLU A 31 -6.95 19.22 -17.06
N ALA A 32 -6.74 19.19 -15.73
CA ALA A 32 -5.76 20.04 -15.07
C ALA A 32 -4.32 19.54 -15.24
N ASP A 33 -4.11 18.23 -15.19
CA ASP A 33 -2.82 17.57 -15.43
C ASP A 33 -3.04 16.17 -16.03
N SER A 34 -2.86 16.07 -17.34
CA SER A 34 -3.04 14.81 -18.07
C SER A 34 -1.93 13.79 -17.81
N ASP A 35 -0.78 14.22 -17.27
CA ASP A 35 0.36 13.35 -16.98
C ASP A 35 0.28 12.75 -15.56
N ALA A 36 -0.65 13.24 -14.71
CA ALA A 36 -0.83 12.77 -13.35
C ALA A 36 -1.41 11.35 -13.29
N THR A 37 -0.91 10.55 -12.34
CA THR A 37 -1.54 9.27 -11.99
C THR A 37 -2.76 9.54 -11.09
N LEU A 38 -3.95 9.28 -11.62
CA LEU A 38 -5.20 9.48 -10.88
C LEU A 38 -5.63 8.20 -10.15
N VAL A 39 -5.91 8.33 -8.86
CA VAL A 39 -6.07 7.21 -7.92
C VAL A 39 -7.43 7.29 -7.25
N LEU A 40 -8.19 6.19 -7.27
CA LEU A 40 -9.32 6.02 -6.36
C LEU A 40 -8.78 5.46 -5.05
N ASN A 41 -8.76 6.24 -3.97
CA ASN A 41 -8.15 5.85 -2.69
C ASN A 41 -9.22 5.58 -1.62
N GLU A 42 -9.18 4.41 -0.98
CA GLU A 42 -10.22 3.98 -0.03
C GLU A 42 -9.68 2.93 0.97
N PHE A 43 -10.35 2.77 2.13
CA PHE A 43 -9.98 1.82 3.20
C PHE A 43 -10.92 0.62 3.30
N GLY A 44 -10.69 -0.29 4.25
CA GLY A 44 -11.67 -1.31 4.64
C GLY A 44 -11.76 -2.48 3.67
N TYR A 45 -10.67 -2.75 2.96
CA TYR A 45 -10.59 -3.91 2.07
C TYR A 45 -10.04 -5.13 2.78
N GLU A 46 -9.42 -5.00 3.94
CA GLU A 46 -8.64 -6.06 4.56
C GLU A 46 -9.51 -6.92 5.47
N THR A 47 -10.25 -6.27 6.36
CA THR A 47 -11.14 -6.88 7.35
C THR A 47 -12.44 -6.10 7.46
N ASP A 48 -13.48 -6.72 8.00
CA ASP A 48 -14.75 -6.04 8.29
C ASP A 48 -14.51 -4.82 9.20
N ASP A 49 -15.20 -3.72 8.91
CA ASP A 49 -15.17 -2.49 9.69
C ASP A 49 -16.57 -2.11 10.19
N GLY A 50 -16.67 -1.00 10.93
CA GLY A 50 -17.94 -0.51 11.47
C GLY A 50 -18.95 -0.03 10.42
N PHE A 51 -18.58 0.00 9.14
CA PHE A 51 -19.39 0.52 8.04
C PHE A 51 -19.86 -0.58 7.09
N ALA A 52 -19.00 -1.55 6.76
CA ALA A 52 -19.31 -2.65 5.84
C ALA A 52 -18.39 -3.86 6.08
N SER A 53 -18.81 -5.02 5.55
CA SER A 53 -17.89 -6.15 5.44
C SER A 53 -16.85 -5.88 4.35
N ALA A 54 -15.63 -6.39 4.53
CA ALA A 54 -14.55 -6.26 3.54
C ALA A 54 -14.96 -6.85 2.19
N VAL A 55 -15.65 -8.00 2.20
CA VAL A 55 -16.17 -8.66 0.99
C VAL A 55 -17.14 -7.76 0.24
N ALA A 56 -18.08 -7.11 0.95
CA ALA A 56 -19.03 -6.20 0.32
C ALA A 56 -18.34 -4.95 -0.25
N LYS A 57 -17.34 -4.41 0.46
CA LYS A 57 -16.59 -3.23 0.04
C LYS A 57 -15.72 -3.48 -1.19
N ARG A 58 -15.03 -4.63 -1.24
CA ARG A 58 -14.30 -5.12 -2.42
C ARG A 58 -15.23 -5.24 -3.62
N ALA A 59 -16.37 -5.92 -3.46
CA ALA A 59 -17.33 -6.12 -4.54
C ALA A 59 -17.95 -4.79 -5.04
N ALA A 60 -18.26 -3.85 -4.14
CA ALA A 60 -18.75 -2.53 -4.52
C ALA A 60 -17.70 -1.72 -5.29
N THR A 61 -16.44 -1.76 -4.84
CA THR A 61 -15.33 -1.08 -5.50
C THR A 61 -15.10 -1.62 -6.91
N LEU A 62 -15.15 -2.94 -7.11
CA LEU A 62 -15.01 -3.53 -8.45
C LEU A 62 -16.11 -3.03 -9.39
N ARG A 63 -17.37 -2.98 -8.94
CA ARG A 63 -18.47 -2.43 -9.74
C ARG A 63 -18.29 -0.94 -10.05
N LEU A 64 -17.80 -0.17 -9.09
CA LEU A 64 -17.50 1.24 -9.30
C LEU A 64 -16.38 1.41 -10.35
N LEU A 65 -15.31 0.63 -10.24
CA LEU A 65 -14.22 0.67 -11.22
C LEU A 65 -14.69 0.25 -12.62
N ASP A 66 -15.53 -0.77 -12.73
CA ASP A 66 -16.15 -1.15 -14.00
C ASP A 66 -16.93 0.02 -14.60
N GLN A 67 -17.78 0.67 -13.80
CA GLN A 67 -18.55 1.84 -14.25
C GLN A 67 -17.64 2.99 -14.70
N LEU A 68 -16.60 3.31 -13.93
CA LEU A 68 -15.65 4.38 -14.27
C LEU A 68 -14.89 4.06 -15.57
N LEU A 69 -14.48 2.81 -15.77
CA LEU A 69 -13.78 2.40 -16.99
C LEU A 69 -14.72 2.40 -18.21
N ASP A 70 -15.97 1.93 -18.04
CA ASP A 70 -16.98 1.94 -19.10
C ASP A 70 -17.37 3.37 -19.52
N ASP A 71 -17.28 4.34 -18.61
CA ASP A 71 -17.55 5.76 -18.85
C ASP A 71 -16.31 6.54 -19.36
N ASP A 72 -15.23 5.86 -19.76
CA ASP A 72 -13.97 6.46 -20.22
C ASP A 72 -13.33 7.41 -19.18
N VAL A 73 -13.52 7.14 -17.88
CA VAL A 73 -12.92 7.94 -16.80
C VAL A 73 -11.43 7.61 -16.67
N PRO A 74 -10.53 8.62 -16.57
CA PRO A 74 -9.08 8.41 -16.49
C PRO A 74 -8.61 7.92 -15.12
N VAL A 75 -9.06 6.73 -14.69
CA VAL A 75 -8.58 6.05 -13.48
C VAL A 75 -7.37 5.18 -13.80
N HIS A 76 -6.30 5.35 -13.02
CA HIS A 76 -5.01 4.68 -13.29
C HIS A 76 -4.63 3.67 -12.21
N ALA A 77 -5.11 3.89 -10.98
CA ALA A 77 -4.79 3.02 -9.85
C ALA A 77 -5.91 2.98 -8.81
N LEU A 78 -5.95 1.87 -8.08
CA LEU A 78 -6.62 1.79 -6.78
C LEU A 78 -5.60 2.05 -5.67
N GLY A 79 -5.90 3.02 -4.82
CA GLY A 79 -5.23 3.26 -3.56
C GLY A 79 -5.93 2.46 -2.46
N VAL A 80 -5.15 1.65 -1.76
CA VAL A 80 -5.58 0.90 -0.58
C VAL A 80 -4.94 1.56 0.62
N GLN A 81 -5.75 2.19 1.46
CA GLN A 81 -5.23 2.89 2.65
C GLN A 81 -4.50 1.92 3.57
N ALA A 82 -5.04 0.71 3.78
CA ALA A 82 -4.46 -0.29 4.68
C ALA A 82 -4.33 0.21 6.14
N HIS A 83 -5.38 0.84 6.66
CA HIS A 83 -5.56 1.06 8.09
C HIS A 83 -5.92 -0.26 8.78
N LEU A 84 -4.90 -1.00 9.22
CA LEU A 84 -5.08 -2.35 9.77
C LEU A 84 -5.44 -2.29 11.26
N HIS A 85 -6.12 -3.33 11.73
CA HIS A 85 -6.40 -3.51 13.15
C HIS A 85 -5.65 -4.73 13.67
N ALA A 86 -4.85 -4.58 14.72
CA ALA A 86 -4.09 -5.72 15.25
C ALA A 86 -4.99 -6.78 15.91
N THR A 87 -6.09 -6.33 16.52
CA THR A 87 -7.02 -7.21 17.23
C THR A 87 -7.72 -8.16 16.27
N ASN A 88 -7.56 -9.46 16.50
CA ASN A 88 -8.17 -10.55 15.72
C ASN A 88 -7.85 -10.55 14.20
N PHE A 89 -6.80 -9.85 13.76
CA PHE A 89 -6.47 -9.75 12.34
C PHE A 89 -6.31 -11.12 11.68
N ALA A 90 -5.57 -12.03 12.32
CA ALA A 90 -5.30 -13.36 11.77
C ALA A 90 -6.58 -14.21 11.60
N GLN A 91 -7.65 -13.90 12.33
CA GLN A 91 -8.94 -14.59 12.23
C GLN A 91 -9.87 -13.90 11.23
N ALA A 92 -9.78 -12.58 11.11
CA ALA A 92 -10.69 -11.77 10.28
C ALA A 92 -10.17 -11.55 8.86
N PHE A 93 -8.86 -11.57 8.64
CA PHE A 93 -8.25 -11.37 7.33
C PHE A 93 -8.42 -12.62 6.46
N GLU A 94 -9.09 -12.48 5.33
CA GLU A 94 -9.29 -13.55 4.34
C GLU A 94 -8.24 -13.44 3.22
N PRO A 95 -7.09 -14.15 3.31
CA PRO A 95 -5.97 -13.97 2.37
C PRO A 95 -6.36 -14.29 0.92
N ASP A 96 -7.01 -15.43 0.68
CA ASP A 96 -7.42 -15.85 -0.67
C ASP A 96 -8.45 -14.89 -1.28
N GLY A 97 -9.35 -14.35 -0.45
CA GLY A 97 -10.34 -13.37 -0.87
C GLY A 97 -9.69 -12.02 -1.20
N TYR A 98 -8.67 -11.63 -0.45
CA TYR A 98 -7.93 -10.39 -0.68
C TYR A 98 -7.06 -10.49 -1.92
N GLN A 99 -6.31 -11.59 -2.08
CA GLN A 99 -5.51 -11.85 -3.29
C GLN A 99 -6.36 -11.83 -4.55
N ARG A 100 -7.54 -12.47 -4.53
CA ARG A 100 -8.48 -12.43 -5.66
C ARG A 100 -8.89 -11.01 -6.00
N PHE A 101 -9.24 -10.21 -5.00
CA PHE A 101 -9.58 -8.81 -5.20
C PHE A 101 -8.44 -8.03 -5.85
N LEU A 102 -7.20 -8.18 -5.38
CA LEU A 102 -6.04 -7.53 -5.99
C LEU A 102 -5.84 -7.97 -7.45
N SER A 103 -5.96 -9.27 -7.74
CA SER A 103 -5.90 -9.80 -9.11
C SER A 103 -7.02 -9.21 -9.99
N GLU A 104 -8.23 -9.05 -9.47
CA GLU A 104 -9.35 -8.46 -10.22
C GLU A 104 -9.12 -6.98 -10.52
N ILE A 105 -8.42 -6.24 -9.66
CA ILE A 105 -7.96 -4.88 -9.94
C ILE A 105 -6.88 -4.89 -11.04
N ALA A 106 -5.92 -5.81 -10.96
CA ALA A 106 -4.85 -5.95 -11.95
C ALA A 106 -5.39 -6.33 -13.34
N ASP A 107 -6.39 -7.20 -13.41
CA ASP A 107 -7.06 -7.61 -14.66
C ASP A 107 -7.75 -6.44 -15.39
N ARG A 108 -8.10 -5.38 -14.66
CA ARG A 108 -8.62 -4.12 -15.22
C ARG A 108 -7.52 -3.18 -15.71
N GLY A 109 -6.26 -3.60 -15.67
CA GLY A 109 -5.10 -2.81 -16.08
C GLY A 109 -4.68 -1.73 -15.08
N LEU A 110 -5.28 -1.71 -13.88
CA LEU A 110 -5.02 -0.71 -12.86
C LEU A 110 -3.79 -1.08 -12.02
N LYS A 111 -3.04 -0.07 -11.59
CA LYS A 111 -2.02 -0.25 -10.54
C LYS A 111 -2.69 -0.32 -9.16
N ILE A 112 -2.00 -0.93 -8.21
CA ILE A 112 -2.40 -0.96 -6.81
C ILE A 112 -1.34 -0.24 -6.01
N LEU A 113 -1.77 0.72 -5.20
CA LEU A 113 -0.90 1.48 -4.30
C LEU A 113 -1.36 1.22 -2.87
N ILE A 114 -0.48 0.71 -2.01
CA ILE A 114 -0.73 0.75 -0.57
C ILE A 114 -0.30 2.13 -0.09
N THR A 115 -1.26 2.97 0.31
CA THR A 115 -1.09 4.43 0.41
C THR A 115 -0.89 4.94 1.83
N GLU A 116 -1.48 4.29 2.83
CA GLU A 116 -1.62 4.83 4.18
C GLU A 116 -1.44 3.75 5.26
N MET A 117 -0.51 2.82 5.07
CA MET A 117 -0.43 1.64 5.93
C MET A 117 -0.03 2.01 7.36
N ASP A 118 -0.87 1.63 8.31
CA ASP A 118 -0.62 1.67 9.74
C ASP A 118 -1.40 0.55 10.45
N VAL A 119 -1.18 0.39 11.76
CA VAL A 119 -1.84 -0.65 12.56
C VAL A 119 -2.36 -0.08 13.87
N LEU A 120 -3.67 -0.13 14.07
CA LEU A 120 -4.31 0.20 15.33
C LEU A 120 -4.13 -0.92 16.36
N ASP A 121 -3.49 -0.61 17.49
CA ASP A 121 -3.10 -1.58 18.53
C ASP A 121 -3.99 -1.58 19.80
N ASN A 122 -5.08 -0.80 19.81
CA ASN A 122 -5.86 -0.50 21.02
C ASN A 122 -6.42 -1.72 21.78
N GLY A 123 -6.71 -2.82 21.09
CA GLY A 123 -7.23 -4.04 21.72
C GLY A 123 -6.14 -4.99 22.23
N LEU A 124 -4.88 -4.57 22.22
CA LEU A 124 -3.75 -5.35 22.73
C LEU A 124 -3.34 -4.93 24.14
N PRO A 125 -2.66 -5.81 24.91
CA PRO A 125 -2.07 -5.47 26.21
C PRO A 125 -1.11 -4.26 26.15
N PRO A 126 -0.92 -3.49 27.24
CA PRO A 126 -0.14 -2.24 27.23
C PRO A 126 1.37 -2.44 26.98
N GLU A 127 1.89 -3.66 27.14
CA GLU A 127 3.30 -3.98 27.03
C GLU A 127 3.82 -3.75 25.60
N ILE A 128 4.74 -2.80 25.43
CA ILE A 128 5.28 -2.39 24.12
C ILE A 128 5.82 -3.59 23.33
N GLY A 129 6.60 -4.47 23.95
CA GLY A 129 7.18 -5.62 23.24
C GLY A 129 6.14 -6.62 22.72
N VAL A 130 4.99 -6.77 23.41
CA VAL A 130 3.89 -7.62 22.93
C VAL A 130 3.19 -6.95 21.76
N ARG A 131 2.98 -5.63 21.83
CA ARG A 131 2.35 -4.85 20.77
C ARG A 131 3.21 -4.77 19.51
N ASP A 132 4.50 -4.48 19.65
CA ASP A 132 5.48 -4.47 18.54
C ASP A 132 5.44 -5.79 17.78
N GLN A 133 5.44 -6.93 18.50
CA GLN A 133 5.38 -8.24 17.85
C GLN A 133 4.05 -8.48 17.14
N ALA A 134 2.92 -8.13 17.76
CA ALA A 134 1.61 -8.30 17.15
C ALA A 134 1.42 -7.41 15.91
N VAL A 135 1.91 -6.17 15.95
CA VAL A 135 1.93 -5.25 14.80
C VAL A 135 2.80 -5.82 13.68
N ALA A 136 3.99 -6.32 14.00
CA ALA A 136 4.87 -6.97 13.02
C ALA A 136 4.22 -8.19 12.38
N ASP A 137 3.50 -9.01 13.15
CA ASP A 137 2.78 -10.18 12.65
C ASP A 137 1.64 -9.79 11.70
N VAL A 138 0.90 -8.71 12.00
CA VAL A 138 -0.18 -8.18 11.16
C VAL A 138 0.38 -7.67 9.83
N VAL A 139 1.39 -6.81 9.88
CA VAL A 139 2.07 -6.27 8.69
C VAL A 139 2.67 -7.40 7.86
N GLY A 140 3.30 -8.38 8.50
CA GLY A 140 3.87 -9.54 7.83
C GLY A 140 2.83 -10.33 7.05
N ARG A 141 1.71 -10.70 7.69
CA ARG A 141 0.61 -11.44 7.05
C ARG A 141 -0.03 -10.67 5.90
N TYR A 142 -0.25 -9.38 6.10
CA TYR A 142 -0.85 -8.52 5.08
C TYR A 142 0.06 -8.38 3.85
N LEU A 143 1.34 -8.01 4.06
CA LEU A 143 2.29 -7.82 2.98
C LEU A 143 2.69 -9.12 2.28
N GLU A 144 2.66 -10.27 2.98
CA GLU A 144 2.88 -11.57 2.36
C GLU A 144 1.87 -11.83 1.23
N VAL A 145 0.60 -11.50 1.45
CA VAL A 145 -0.44 -11.64 0.41
C VAL A 145 -0.39 -10.50 -0.61
N ALA A 146 -0.28 -9.25 -0.15
CA ALA A 146 -0.34 -8.10 -1.04
C ALA A 146 0.80 -8.09 -2.07
N LEU A 147 2.03 -8.42 -1.63
CA LEU A 147 3.20 -8.40 -2.50
C LEU A 147 3.31 -9.63 -3.42
N GLU A 148 2.40 -10.59 -3.33
CA GLU A 148 2.27 -11.64 -4.34
C GLU A 148 1.67 -11.13 -5.65
N GLU A 149 0.90 -10.03 -5.62
CA GLU A 149 0.30 -9.42 -6.80
C GLU A 149 1.27 -8.41 -7.46
N PRO A 150 1.78 -8.69 -8.69
CA PRO A 150 2.72 -7.79 -9.37
C PRO A 150 2.19 -6.39 -9.69
N ALA A 151 0.87 -6.19 -9.70
CA ALA A 151 0.27 -4.86 -9.87
C ALA A 151 0.42 -3.95 -8.63
N VAL A 152 0.79 -4.49 -7.45
CA VAL A 152 1.15 -3.69 -6.27
C VAL A 152 2.47 -2.96 -6.53
N ALA A 153 2.36 -1.66 -6.80
CA ALA A 153 3.46 -0.83 -7.28
C ALA A 153 4.17 -0.06 -6.15
N SER A 154 3.51 0.17 -5.01
CA SER A 154 4.12 0.88 -3.88
C SER A 154 3.51 0.50 -2.55
N VAL A 155 4.29 0.64 -1.48
CA VAL A 155 3.84 0.58 -0.09
C VAL A 155 4.33 1.81 0.65
N VAL A 156 3.40 2.58 1.20
CA VAL A 156 3.66 3.80 1.96
C VAL A 156 3.00 3.66 3.34
N SER A 157 3.74 4.02 4.39
CA SER A 157 3.20 4.08 5.75
C SER A 157 2.55 5.42 6.02
N PHE A 158 1.47 5.45 6.82
CA PHE A 158 0.80 6.69 7.19
C PHE A 158 1.45 7.36 8.39
N GLY A 159 2.66 7.87 8.13
CA GLY A 159 3.49 8.54 9.11
C GLY A 159 4.87 7.90 9.23
N LEU A 160 5.77 8.68 9.81
CA LEU A 160 7.17 8.29 10.04
C LEU A 160 7.42 7.85 11.49
N SER A 161 6.60 8.33 12.44
CA SER A 161 6.79 8.12 13.88
C SER A 161 5.46 8.17 14.61
N ASP A 162 5.27 7.30 15.62
CA ASP A 162 4.06 7.31 16.47
C ASP A 162 3.81 8.62 17.16
N ARG A 163 4.87 9.40 17.39
CA ARG A 163 4.74 10.67 18.08
C ARG A 163 3.73 11.61 17.40
N TYR A 164 3.53 11.42 16.09
CA TYR A 164 2.66 12.24 15.25
C TYR A 164 1.62 11.39 14.51
N THR A 165 1.34 10.17 14.98
CA THR A 165 0.30 9.35 14.34
C THR A 165 -1.08 9.89 14.68
N TRP A 166 -1.94 9.98 13.67
CA TRP A 166 -3.34 10.33 13.83
C TRP A 166 -4.10 9.35 14.74
N LEU A 167 -3.62 8.11 14.86
CA LEU A 167 -4.21 7.12 15.78
C LEU A 167 -4.15 7.59 17.23
N GLU A 168 -3.15 8.40 17.62
CA GLU A 168 -3.07 8.98 18.96
C GLU A 168 -4.04 10.15 19.16
N GLU A 169 -4.49 10.78 18.08
CA GLU A 169 -5.48 11.86 18.12
C GLU A 169 -6.91 11.30 18.19
N ASP A 170 -7.22 10.34 17.31
CA ASP A 170 -8.59 9.85 17.10
C ASP A 170 -8.93 8.58 17.88
N TYR A 171 -7.92 7.77 18.22
CA TYR A 171 -8.11 6.46 18.82
C TYR A 171 -7.29 6.28 20.09
N GLN A 172 -7.23 7.26 20.98
CA GLN A 172 -6.43 7.15 22.21
C GLN A 172 -6.63 5.83 22.96
N ARG A 173 -5.51 5.24 23.41
CA ARG A 173 -5.56 4.02 24.21
C ARG A 173 -6.19 4.33 25.57
N LEU A 174 -7.18 3.53 25.95
CA LEU A 174 -7.90 3.71 27.22
C LEU A 174 -7.02 3.45 28.46
N ASP A 175 -5.93 2.69 28.29
CA ASP A 175 -4.96 2.40 29.35
C ASP A 175 -3.90 3.49 29.54
N GLY A 176 -3.89 4.52 28.67
CA GLY A 176 -2.92 5.63 28.71
C GLY A 176 -1.48 5.23 28.36
N ALA A 177 -1.25 4.01 27.87
CA ALA A 177 0.06 3.61 27.39
C ALA A 177 0.40 4.37 26.08
N PRO A 178 1.65 4.79 25.87
CA PRO A 178 2.06 5.37 24.60
C PRO A 178 1.93 4.34 23.47
N ARG A 179 1.65 4.80 22.24
CA ARG A 179 1.70 3.95 21.05
C ARG A 179 3.11 3.43 20.76
N ALA A 180 3.13 2.26 20.14
CA ALA A 180 4.33 1.57 19.70
C ALA A 180 4.55 1.77 18.19
N ALA A 181 5.81 1.74 17.74
CA ALA A 181 6.26 2.20 16.41
C ALA A 181 5.48 1.58 15.26
N PRO A 182 5.07 2.34 14.22
CA PRO A 182 4.25 1.80 13.13
C PRO A 182 5.09 0.82 12.30
N LEU A 183 6.41 1.02 12.31
CA LEU A 183 7.43 0.16 11.75
C LEU A 183 8.71 0.29 12.60
N GLN A 184 8.99 -0.69 13.47
CA GLN A 184 10.40 -0.96 13.80
C GLN A 184 11.06 -1.68 12.61
N PRO A 185 12.39 -1.51 12.40
CA PRO A 185 13.06 -2.13 11.26
C PRO A 185 12.92 -3.65 11.30
N PRO A 186 12.91 -4.32 10.14
CA PRO A 186 12.21 -5.58 9.99
C PRO A 186 13.04 -6.79 10.41
N THR A 187 12.36 -7.86 10.84
CA THR A 187 12.87 -9.23 10.71
C THR A 187 12.89 -9.65 9.23
N ALA A 188 13.66 -10.71 8.92
CA ALA A 188 14.15 -11.09 7.59
C ALA A 188 13.13 -11.16 6.42
N ALA A 189 11.83 -11.26 6.70
CA ALA A 189 10.75 -11.34 5.70
C ALA A 189 10.69 -10.12 4.76
N GLN A 190 11.04 -8.92 5.22
CA GLN A 190 10.91 -7.68 4.42
C GLN A 190 12.12 -7.35 3.53
N THR A 191 13.15 -8.18 3.49
CA THR A 191 14.26 -7.99 2.52
C THR A 191 13.76 -8.06 1.07
N ARG A 192 12.62 -8.73 0.81
CA ARG A 192 11.99 -8.79 -0.52
C ARG A 192 11.34 -7.48 -0.97
N ALA A 193 10.78 -6.69 -0.05
CA ALA A 193 10.09 -5.43 -0.37
C ALA A 193 11.05 -4.33 -0.87
N ARG A 194 12.33 -4.37 -0.46
CA ARG A 194 13.36 -3.40 -0.91
C ARG A 194 13.77 -3.53 -2.38
N SER A 195 13.38 -4.61 -3.07
CA SER A 195 13.70 -4.81 -4.49
C SER A 195 12.67 -4.20 -5.43
N ALA A 196 11.51 -3.75 -4.91
CA ALA A 196 10.52 -3.00 -5.67
C ALA A 196 10.90 -1.50 -5.69
N GLU A 197 12.09 -1.18 -6.22
CA GLU A 197 12.34 0.18 -6.67
C GLU A 197 11.42 0.46 -7.86
N VAL A 198 10.47 1.32 -7.60
CA VAL A 198 9.42 1.81 -8.48
C VAL A 198 10.02 2.36 -9.78
N ARG A 199 9.86 1.62 -10.89
CA ARG A 199 9.82 2.23 -12.23
C ARG A 199 8.39 2.64 -12.53
N LEU A 200 7.98 3.81 -12.06
CA LEU A 200 6.89 4.56 -12.70
C LEU A 200 7.47 5.15 -13.99
N GLY A 201 7.65 4.29 -15.00
CA GLY A 201 8.23 4.62 -16.30
C GLY A 201 7.21 4.43 -17.41
N LYS A 202 7.00 5.50 -18.18
CA LYS A 202 6.14 5.59 -19.37
C LYS A 202 6.28 4.38 -20.30
N SER A 203 5.17 3.88 -20.84
CA SER A 203 5.23 3.18 -22.13
C SER A 203 5.52 4.23 -23.21
N PRO A 204 6.52 3.98 -24.07
CA PRO A 204 6.20 4.07 -25.47
C PRO A 204 6.76 2.89 -26.26
N SER A 205 5.93 2.40 -27.16
CA SER A 205 6.32 1.73 -28.39
C SER A 205 7.52 2.42 -29.05
N THR A 206 8.72 1.84 -28.99
CA THR A 206 9.61 1.63 -30.16
C THR A 206 10.71 0.64 -29.77
N GLU A 207 10.83 -0.40 -30.58
CA GLU A 207 11.88 -1.41 -30.60
C GLU A 207 13.27 -0.79 -30.77
N LEU A 208 14.22 -1.11 -29.89
CA LEU A 208 15.66 -1.03 -30.17
C LEU A 208 16.37 -2.19 -29.47
N ASP A 209 16.65 -3.23 -30.26
CA ASP A 209 17.67 -4.25 -30.02
C ASP A 209 19.05 -3.58 -29.98
N LEU A 210 19.79 -3.73 -28.86
CA LEU A 210 21.25 -3.78 -28.87
C LEU A 210 21.76 -4.61 -27.66
N GLY A 211 22.08 -5.88 -27.93
CA GLY A 211 23.42 -6.45 -27.70
C GLY A 211 24.00 -6.53 -26.27
N THR A 212 24.11 -7.77 -25.79
CA THR A 212 25.23 -8.36 -25.02
C THR A 212 26.43 -7.45 -24.68
N ALA A 213 26.81 -7.36 -23.39
CA ALA A 213 28.07 -7.93 -22.86
C ALA A 213 28.48 -7.40 -21.47
N TRP A 214 29.25 -8.25 -20.77
CA TRP A 214 30.13 -7.99 -19.61
C TRP A 214 29.60 -8.24 -18.19
N LEU A 215 29.68 -9.53 -17.81
CA LEU A 215 30.06 -9.96 -16.47
C LEU A 215 31.48 -9.43 -16.13
N LEU A 216 31.65 -8.91 -14.91
CA LEU A 216 32.96 -8.84 -14.25
C LEU A 216 32.95 -9.71 -12.99
N LYS A 217 33.77 -10.76 -13.03
CA LYS A 217 34.16 -11.59 -11.87
C LYS A 217 35.28 -10.89 -11.08
N PRO A 218 35.46 -11.21 -9.78
CA PRO A 218 36.41 -10.54 -8.89
C PRO A 218 37.86 -10.99 -9.14
N SER A 219 38.80 -10.06 -9.02
CA SER A 219 40.24 -10.34 -9.07
C SER A 219 40.82 -10.49 -7.65
N SER A 220 41.66 -11.51 -7.51
CA SER A 220 42.34 -11.90 -6.28
C SER A 220 43.81 -11.45 -6.25
N THR A 221 44.27 -11.09 -5.04
CA THR A 221 45.64 -11.21 -4.48
C THR A 221 46.78 -10.36 -5.06
N SER A 222 47.42 -9.55 -4.20
CA SER A 222 48.80 -9.84 -3.76
C SER A 222 49.22 -8.99 -2.55
N VAL A 223 49.87 -9.68 -1.62
CA VAL A 223 50.50 -9.20 -0.39
C VAL A 223 51.92 -8.71 -0.71
N LEU A 224 52.33 -7.54 -0.21
CA LEU A 224 53.72 -7.09 -0.22
C LEU A 224 54.31 -7.15 1.19
N LYS A 225 55.45 -7.85 1.32
CA LYS A 225 56.30 -7.90 2.53
C LYS A 225 57.20 -6.64 2.62
N PRO A 226 57.61 -6.22 3.83
CA PRO A 226 58.51 -5.09 4.02
C PRO A 226 59.99 -5.51 3.96
N GLY A 227 60.80 -4.72 3.24
CA GLY A 227 62.27 -4.83 3.22
C GLY A 227 62.91 -3.92 4.27
N HIS A 228 63.88 -4.46 5.01
CA HIS A 228 64.81 -3.74 5.89
C HIS A 228 66.00 -3.19 5.09
N GLY A 229 66.54 -2.04 5.51
CA GLY A 229 67.82 -1.51 5.02
C GLY A 229 68.19 -0.13 5.57
N THR A 230 68.96 -0.15 6.65
CA THR A 230 69.76 0.88 7.37
C THR A 230 70.34 2.06 6.58
N HIS A 231 70.49 3.23 7.23
CA HIS A 231 71.69 4.09 7.12
C HIS A 231 71.91 4.97 8.37
N THR A 232 73.18 4.92 8.83
CA THR A 232 73.99 5.83 9.68
C THR A 232 73.55 6.19 11.09
#